data_AF-A0AAV4DFL9-F1
#
_entry.id   AF-A0AAV4DFL9-F1
#
_cell.length_a   1.000
_cell.length_b   1.000
_cell.length_c   1.000
_cell.angle_alpha   90.00
_cell.angle_beta   90.00
_cell.angle_gamma   90.00
#
_symmetry.space_group_name_H-M   'P 1'
#
loop_
_entity.id
_entity.type
_entity.pdbx_description
1 polymer ?
#
loop_
_entity_poly.entity_id
_entity_poly.type
_entity_poly.pdbx_seq_one_letter_code
_entity_poly.pdbx_strand_id
1 'polypeptide(L)'
;MDLDKNVRIVAEFLGKSLTDEQIAQIVKHCSFDSMKKNNSVNYEWYKGQGIATEETSFFRSGKVGDWKNHLSPDIVKRLDEIVATKLPEDFPIKDTLSM
;
A
#
# COMPACT_ATOMS: atom_id res chain seq x y z
N MET A 1 8.84 -4.14 1.63
CA MET A 1 8.17 -4.64 0.41
C MET A 1 9.18 -4.55 -0.72
N ASP A 2 9.42 -5.64 -1.43
CA ASP A 2 10.38 -5.67 -2.54
C ASP A 2 9.66 -5.35 -3.85
N LEU A 3 9.72 -4.09 -4.30
CA LEU A 3 8.96 -3.63 -5.47
C LEU A 3 9.52 -4.23 -6.77
N ASP A 4 10.84 -4.40 -6.89
CA ASP A 4 11.49 -5.02 -8.05
C ASP A 4 10.97 -6.45 -8.27
N LYS A 5 11.01 -7.26 -7.21
CA LYS A 5 10.49 -8.63 -7.25
C LYS A 5 9.02 -8.67 -7.68
N ASN A 6 8.18 -7.77 -7.15
CA ASN A 6 6.77 -7.74 -7.49
C ASN A 6 6.52 -7.31 -8.95
N VAL A 7 7.29 -6.36 -9.48
CA VAL A 7 7.21 -6.00 -10.91
C VAL A 7 7.55 -7.20 -11.79
N ARG A 8 8.57 -7.99 -11.43
CA ARG A 8 8.92 -9.22 -12.16
C ARG A 8 7.80 -10.25 -12.14
N ILE A 9 7.20 -10.49 -10.96
CA ILE A 9 6.06 -11.43 -10.81
C ILE A 9 4.89 -11.00 -11.71
N VAL A 10 4.55 -9.70 -11.70
CA VAL A 10 3.46 -9.18 -12.55
C VAL A 10 3.80 -9.28 -14.03
N ALA A 11 5.05 -8.98 -14.41
CA ALA A 11 5.49 -9.11 -15.79
C ALA A 11 5.40 -10.57 -16.29
N GLU A 12 5.87 -11.52 -15.48
CA GLU A 12 5.77 -12.95 -15.77
C GLU A 12 4.32 -13.41 -15.90
N PHE A 13 3.45 -13.00 -14.96
CA PHE A 13 2.01 -13.30 -15.01
C PHE A 13 1.35 -12.79 -16.30
N LEU A 14 1.77 -11.62 -16.77
CA LEU A 14 1.27 -11.03 -18.02
C LEU A 14 1.99 -11.56 -19.29
N GLY A 15 2.93 -12.50 -19.15
CA GLY A 15 3.71 -13.05 -20.26
C GLY A 15 4.64 -12.02 -20.91
N LYS A 16 5.19 -11.09 -20.13
CA LYS A 16 6.09 -10.02 -20.60
C LYS A 16 7.51 -10.25 -20.12
N SER A 17 8.45 -10.24 -21.06
CA SER A 17 9.88 -10.18 -20.77
C SER A 17 10.32 -8.71 -20.71
N LEU A 18 10.78 -8.27 -19.55
CA LEU A 18 11.29 -6.92 -19.33
C LEU A 18 12.80 -6.97 -19.05
N THR A 19 13.53 -5.96 -19.51
CA THR A 19 14.93 -5.78 -19.12
C THR A 19 15.04 -5.23 -17.70
N ASP A 20 16.20 -5.39 -17.07
CA ASP A 20 16.44 -4.82 -15.73
C ASP A 20 16.28 -3.30 -15.71
N GLU A 21 16.67 -2.63 -16.80
CA GLU A 21 16.47 -1.18 -16.96
C GLU A 21 14.98 -0.81 -17.00
N GLN A 22 14.16 -1.56 -17.73
CA GLN A 22 12.70 -1.34 -17.76
C GLN A 22 12.08 -1.58 -16.38
N ILE A 23 12.52 -2.61 -15.66
CA ILE A 23 12.05 -2.90 -14.31
C ILE A 23 12.44 -1.77 -13.36
N ALA A 24 13.68 -1.30 -13.41
CA ALA A 24 14.14 -0.18 -12.59
C ALA A 24 13.33 1.11 -12.85
N GLN A 25 12.99 1.38 -14.10
CA GLN A 25 12.13 2.50 -14.47
C GLN A 25 10.71 2.37 -13.91
N ILE A 26 10.11 1.18 -13.98
CA ILE A 26 8.79 0.90 -13.41
C ILE A 26 8.84 1.04 -11.88
N VAL A 27 9.83 0.43 -11.22
CA VAL A 27 10.04 0.52 -9.76
C VAL A 27 10.12 1.98 -9.32
N LYS A 28 10.92 2.80 -10.03
CA LYS A 28 11.03 4.24 -9.73
C LYS A 28 9.68 4.94 -9.90
N HIS A 29 8.98 4.69 -11.00
CA HIS A 29 7.70 5.35 -11.30
C HIS A 29 6.58 4.95 -10.34
N CYS A 30 6.56 3.67 -9.93
CA CYS A 30 5.62 3.11 -8.95
C CYS A 30 6.06 3.31 -7.50
N SER A 31 7.12 4.09 -7.24
CA SER A 31 7.46 4.49 -5.87
C SER A 31 6.38 5.41 -5.30
N PHE A 32 6.17 5.36 -3.98
CA PHE A 32 5.15 6.16 -3.31
C PHE A 32 5.32 7.66 -3.59
N ASP A 33 6.55 8.17 -3.50
CA ASP A 33 6.85 9.58 -3.74
C ASP A 33 6.59 10.00 -5.19
N SER A 34 6.90 9.12 -6.16
CA SER A 34 6.60 9.38 -7.57
C SER A 34 5.10 9.41 -7.83
N MET A 35 4.36 8.42 -7.32
CA MET A 35 2.91 8.36 -7.53
C MET A 35 2.17 9.50 -6.83
N LYS A 36 2.58 9.88 -5.61
CA LYS A 36 2.01 11.01 -4.87
C LYS A 36 2.10 12.34 -5.63
N LYS A 37 3.18 12.55 -6.38
CA LYS A 37 3.41 13.76 -7.20
C LYS A 37 2.79 13.68 -8.59
N ASN A 38 2.29 12.51 -9.01
CA ASN A 38 1.77 12.30 -10.36
C ASN A 38 0.27 12.63 -10.42
N ASN A 39 -0.07 13.75 -11.07
CA ASN A 39 -1.44 14.24 -11.22
C ASN A 39 -2.40 13.26 -11.92
N SER A 40 -1.88 12.33 -12.71
CA SER A 40 -2.72 11.31 -13.37
C SER A 40 -3.25 10.25 -12.42
N VAL A 41 -2.64 10.08 -11.24
CA VAL A 41 -2.99 9.02 -10.28
C VAL A 41 -3.20 9.51 -8.86
N ASN A 42 -2.77 10.72 -8.50
CA ASN A 42 -2.88 11.26 -7.14
C ASN A 42 -4.26 11.83 -6.78
N TYR A 43 -5.19 11.87 -7.73
CA TYR A 43 -6.58 12.31 -7.53
C TYR A 43 -6.75 13.73 -6.97
N GLU A 44 -5.77 14.61 -7.10
CA GLU A 44 -5.91 16.02 -6.63
C GLU A 44 -7.07 16.76 -7.32
N TRP A 45 -7.47 16.30 -8.52
CA TRP A 45 -8.62 16.84 -9.24
C TRP A 45 -9.96 16.68 -8.49
N TYR A 46 -10.05 15.80 -7.49
CA TYR A 46 -11.23 15.69 -6.60
C TYR A 46 -11.52 16.98 -5.84
N LYS A 47 -10.49 17.78 -5.53
CA LYS A 47 -10.64 19.08 -4.85
C LYS A 47 -11.41 20.08 -5.72
N GLY A 48 -11.06 20.14 -7.00
CA GLY A 48 -11.76 20.98 -7.98
C GLY A 48 -13.22 20.56 -8.21
N GLN A 49 -13.59 19.33 -7.85
CA GLN A 49 -14.97 18.81 -7.93
C GLN A 49 -15.72 18.93 -6.59
N GLY A 50 -15.09 19.45 -5.53
CA GLY A 50 -15.68 19.54 -4.20
C GLY A 50 -15.89 18.18 -3.50
N ILE A 51 -15.27 17.10 -4.01
CA ILE A 51 -15.35 15.75 -3.43
C ILE A 51 -14.38 15.61 -2.25
N ALA A 52 -13.26 16.36 -2.29
CA ALA A 52 -12.21 16.34 -1.28
C ALA A 52 -11.88 17.76 -0.79
N THR A 53 -11.42 17.89 0.45
CA THR A 53 -10.93 19.17 1.00
C THR A 53 -9.45 19.39 0.67
N GLU A 54 -8.93 20.60 0.91
CA GLU A 54 -7.52 20.92 0.65
C GLU A 54 -6.54 20.09 1.52
N GLU A 55 -6.97 19.72 2.72
CA GLU A 55 -6.21 18.88 3.65
C GLU A 55 -6.23 17.40 3.26
N THR A 56 -7.12 17.00 2.34
CA THR A 56 -7.24 15.62 1.89
C THR A 56 -6.19 15.33 0.83
N SER A 57 -5.39 14.28 1.06
CA SER A 57 -4.47 13.73 0.07
C SER A 57 -4.73 12.24 -0.12
N PHE A 58 -4.93 11.81 -1.37
CA PHE A 58 -5.19 10.41 -1.69
C PHE A 58 -4.00 9.51 -1.31
N PHE A 59 -2.78 9.97 -1.56
CA PHE A 59 -1.54 9.32 -1.12
C PHE A 59 -1.12 9.81 0.27
N ARG A 60 -1.64 9.14 1.32
CA ARG A 60 -1.46 9.54 2.72
C ARG A 60 -0.05 9.30 3.27
N SER A 61 0.31 8.06 3.64
CA SER A 61 1.60 7.74 4.30
C SER A 61 2.44 6.66 3.61
N GLY A 62 1.81 5.69 2.93
CA GLY A 62 2.54 4.61 2.25
C GLY A 62 3.30 3.65 3.18
N LYS A 63 2.98 3.65 4.48
CA LYS A 63 3.71 2.91 5.51
C LYS A 63 2.87 1.75 6.07
N VAL A 64 3.45 0.56 6.07
CA VAL A 64 2.88 -0.63 6.72
C VAL A 64 2.97 -0.46 8.24
N GLY A 65 1.90 -0.83 8.95
CA GLY A 65 1.86 -0.77 10.42
C GLY A 65 1.52 0.59 11.03
N ASP A 66 1.30 1.63 10.21
CA ASP A 66 1.03 2.99 10.70
C ASP A 66 -0.25 3.08 11.56
N TRP A 67 -1.17 2.13 11.42
CA TRP A 67 -2.43 2.06 12.17
C TRP A 67 -2.23 2.10 13.69
N LYS A 68 -1.13 1.55 14.22
CA LYS A 68 -0.83 1.56 15.66
C LYS A 68 -0.60 2.95 16.24
N ASN A 69 -0.20 3.90 15.40
CA ASN A 69 -0.01 5.30 15.82
C ASN A 69 -1.35 6.05 15.95
N HIS A 70 -2.44 5.49 15.41
CA HIS A 70 -3.74 6.13 15.35
C HIS A 70 -4.79 5.44 16.23
N LEU A 71 -4.56 4.18 16.63
CA LEU A 71 -5.49 3.41 17.46
C LEU A 71 -5.04 3.39 18.92
N SER A 72 -6.02 3.41 19.83
CA SER A 72 -5.73 3.22 21.26
C SER A 72 -5.32 1.77 21.54
N PRO A 73 -4.56 1.53 22.63
CA PRO A 73 -4.15 0.18 23.02
C PRO A 73 -5.33 -0.80 23.20
N ASP A 74 -6.46 -0.33 23.72
CA ASP A 74 -7.66 -1.16 23.91
C ASP A 74 -8.25 -1.62 22.57
N ILE A 75 -8.25 -0.75 21.56
CA ILE A 75 -8.73 -1.08 20.21
C ILE A 75 -7.77 -2.07 19.54
N VAL A 76 -6.46 -1.86 19.69
CA VAL A 76 -5.42 -2.77 19.18
C VAL A 76 -5.63 -4.17 19.74
N LYS A 77 -5.77 -4.31 21.06
CA LYS A 77 -6.02 -5.60 21.70
C LYS A 77 -7.28 -6.28 21.17
N ARG A 78 -8.37 -5.52 21.03
CA ARG A 78 -9.62 -6.05 20.49
C ARG A 78 -9.48 -6.51 19.03
N LEU A 79 -8.67 -5.82 18.24
CA LEU A 79 -8.37 -6.24 16.87
C LEU A 79 -7.59 -7.55 16.85
N ASP A 80 -6.60 -7.72 17.73
CA ASP A 80 -5.84 -8.97 17.84
C ASP A 80 -6.76 -10.17 18.16
N GLU A 81 -7.71 -10.00 19.09
CA GLU A 81 -8.71 -11.02 19.43
C GLU A 81 -9.60 -11.37 18.22
N ILE A 82 -10.04 -10.36 17.45
CA ILE A 82 -10.84 -10.58 16.24
C ILE A 82 -10.01 -11.32 15.18
N VAL A 83 -8.76 -10.92 14.97
CA VAL A 83 -7.85 -11.55 14.01
C VAL A 83 -7.61 -13.02 14.37
N ALA A 84 -7.35 -13.31 15.65
CA ALA A 84 -7.14 -14.67 16.14
C ALA A 84 -8.38 -15.57 15.96
N THR A 85 -9.59 -15.02 16.15
CA THR A 85 -10.85 -15.79 16.06
C THR A 85 -11.42 -15.92 14.65
N LYS A 86 -11.15 -14.95 13.76
CA LYS A 86 -11.74 -14.92 12.41
C LYS A 86 -10.81 -15.43 11.32
N LEU A 87 -9.50 -15.42 11.53
CA LEU A 87 -8.53 -15.86 10.52
C LEU A 87 -8.00 -17.26 10.82
N PRO A 88 -7.89 -18.13 9.80
CA PRO A 88 -7.22 -19.42 9.91
C PRO A 88 -5.80 -19.31 10.50
N GLU A 89 -5.28 -20.41 11.07
CA GLU A 89 -3.92 -20.42 11.61
C GLU A 89 -2.86 -20.25 10.53
N ASP A 90 -3.09 -20.81 9.35
CA ASP A 90 -2.18 -20.76 8.19
C ASP A 90 -2.35 -19.48 7.35
N PHE A 91 -3.08 -18.47 7.87
CA PHE A 91 -3.33 -17.26 7.12
C PHE A 91 -2.02 -16.47 6.87
N PRO A 92 -1.63 -16.18 5.62
CA PRO A 92 -0.25 -15.78 5.26
C PRO A 92 0.26 -14.46 5.86
N ILE A 93 -0.62 -13.64 6.45
CA ILE A 93 -0.30 -12.32 6.98
C ILE A 93 -0.70 -12.17 8.45
N LYS A 94 -1.01 -13.28 9.14
CA LYS A 94 -1.44 -13.26 10.54
C LYS A 94 -0.40 -12.61 11.45
N ASP A 95 0.89 -12.89 11.24
CA ASP A 95 2.00 -12.34 12.04
C ASP A 95 2.25 -10.85 11.80
N THR A 96 1.91 -10.34 10.61
CA THR A 96 2.02 -8.90 10.31
C THR A 96 0.93 -8.05 10.96
N LEU A 97 -0.10 -8.70 11.52
CA LEU A 97 -1.18 -8.05 12.25
C LEU A 97 -0.90 -8.00 13.77
N SER A 98 -0.03 -8.88 14.28
CA SER A 98 0.19 -9.09 15.72
C SER A 98 1.56 -8.63 16.27
N MET A 99 2.49 -8.15 15.43
CA MET A 99 3.64 -7.35 15.89
C MET A 99 3.21 -5.91 16.01
#